data_AF-A0A1J5MSB1-F1
#
_entry.id   AF-A0A1J5MSB1-F1
#
_cell.length_a   1.000
_cell.length_b   1.000
_cell.length_c   1.000
_cell.angle_alpha   90.00
_cell.angle_beta   90.00
_cell.angle_gamma   90.00
#
_symmetry.space_group_name_H-M   'P 1'
#
loop_
_entity.id
_entity.type
_entity.pdbx_description
1 polymer ?
#
loop_
_entity_poly.entity_id
_entity_poly.type
_entity_poly.pdbx_seq_one_letter_code
_entity_poly.pdbx_strand_id
1 'polypeptide(L)'
;MSFETSLTNREKIALGLTESHLSPVQSNGHQQLLHSDILSDWQRLVTSAKDDNIDLCIASGFRSFERQKMIWNNKANGLRPVKDANNQTINIASVTKAQLLKHILHWSALPGACRHHWGTDIDVFAPSMLSQPLQLEPWEYEQDGPMAQLGQWLSDNVTAHSFFL
;
A
#
# COMPACT_ATOMS: atom_id res chain seq x y z
N MET A 1 23.10 -31.50 -0.17
CA MET A 1 22.78 -30.83 1.10
C MET A 1 21.50 -30.04 0.89
N SER A 2 20.36 -30.60 1.28
CA SER A 2 19.09 -29.88 1.31
C SER A 2 19.03 -29.08 2.62
N PHE A 3 19.27 -27.78 2.54
CA PHE A 3 18.91 -26.87 3.62
C PHE A 3 17.39 -26.60 3.54
N GLU A 4 16.57 -27.58 3.90
CA GLU A 4 15.16 -27.32 4.20
C GLU A 4 15.04 -26.98 5.68
N THR A 5 15.53 -25.81 6.07
CA THR A 5 15.00 -25.13 7.26
C THR A 5 13.63 -24.60 6.88
N SER A 6 12.58 -25.24 7.37
CA SER A 6 11.22 -24.76 7.19
C SER A 6 11.07 -23.41 7.91
N LEU A 7 10.64 -22.37 7.17
CA LEU A 7 10.41 -21.04 7.73
C LEU A 7 9.39 -21.11 8.87
N THR A 8 9.67 -20.40 9.96
CA THR A 8 8.72 -20.16 11.05
C THR A 8 7.50 -19.37 10.55
N ASN A 9 6.41 -19.37 11.32
CA ASN A 9 5.23 -18.60 10.92
C ASN A 9 5.53 -17.09 10.84
N ARG A 10 6.33 -16.55 11.76
CA ARG A 10 6.72 -15.13 11.75
C ARG A 10 7.52 -14.76 10.50
N GLU A 11 8.45 -15.61 10.07
CA GLU A 11 9.20 -15.39 8.83
C GLU A 11 8.28 -15.47 7.61
N LYS A 12 7.32 -16.41 7.59
CA LYS A 12 6.32 -16.47 6.52
C LYS A 12 5.45 -15.22 6.47
N ILE A 13 5.06 -14.66 7.62
CA ILE A 13 4.33 -13.38 7.70
C ILE A 13 5.18 -12.26 7.13
N ALA A 14 6.42 -12.11 7.63
CA ALA A 14 7.32 -11.06 7.21
C ALA A 14 7.57 -11.05 5.69
N LEU A 15 7.64 -12.24 5.09
CA LEU A 15 7.88 -12.43 3.66
C LEU A 15 6.60 -12.44 2.79
N GLY A 16 5.41 -12.39 3.40
CA GLY A 16 4.13 -12.45 2.68
C GLY A 16 3.81 -13.83 2.10
N LEU A 17 4.31 -14.89 2.73
CA LEU A 17 4.16 -16.30 2.32
C LEU A 17 3.02 -17.02 3.05
N THR A 18 2.28 -16.33 3.93
CA THR A 18 1.12 -16.88 4.63
C THR A 18 0.09 -15.79 4.92
N GLU A 19 -1.16 -16.20 5.04
CA GLU A 19 -2.31 -15.34 5.37
C GLU A 19 -2.87 -15.64 6.76
N SER A 20 -2.19 -16.49 7.55
CA SER A 20 -2.70 -17.03 8.83
C SER A 20 -3.02 -15.98 9.90
N HIS A 21 -2.50 -14.77 9.76
CA HIS A 21 -2.64 -13.65 10.70
C HIS A 21 -3.66 -12.61 10.22
N LEU A 22 -4.29 -12.85 9.07
CA LEU A 22 -5.14 -11.90 8.40
C LEU A 22 -6.61 -12.19 8.69
N SER A 23 -7.41 -11.14 8.59
CA SER A 23 -8.86 -11.21 8.68
C SER A 23 -9.49 -10.34 7.59
N PRO A 24 -10.62 -10.77 7.03
CA PRO A 24 -11.28 -10.05 5.96
C PRO A 24 -11.96 -8.77 6.47
N VAL A 25 -11.86 -7.70 5.68
CA VAL A 25 -12.54 -6.42 5.89
C VAL A 25 -13.20 -6.00 4.59
N GLN A 26 -14.47 -5.59 4.65
CA GLN A 26 -15.17 -5.03 3.49
C GLN A 26 -14.89 -3.54 3.40
N SER A 27 -14.49 -3.07 2.21
CA SER A 27 -14.22 -1.65 1.94
C SER A 27 -14.57 -1.33 0.48
N ASN A 28 -15.40 -0.31 0.27
CA ASN A 28 -15.86 0.11 -1.06
C ASN A 28 -16.38 -1.04 -1.95
N GLY A 29 -17.14 -1.98 -1.37
CA GLY A 29 -17.67 -3.15 -2.09
C GLY A 29 -16.65 -4.25 -2.40
N HIS A 30 -15.42 -4.14 -1.90
CA HIS A 30 -14.36 -5.13 -2.10
C HIS A 30 -13.89 -5.71 -0.76
N GLN A 31 -13.53 -7.00 -0.76
CA GLN A 31 -12.86 -7.62 0.37
C GLN A 31 -11.37 -7.29 0.35
N GLN A 32 -10.86 -6.83 1.48
CA GLN A 32 -9.46 -6.63 1.78
C GLN A 32 -9.05 -7.55 2.93
N LEU A 33 -7.75 -7.75 3.11
CA LEU A 33 -7.19 -8.51 4.21
C LEU A 33 -6.28 -7.59 5.04
N LEU A 34 -6.50 -7.55 6.35
CA LEU A 34 -5.69 -6.81 7.31
C LEU A 34 -5.24 -7.72 8.45
N HIS A 35 -4.18 -7.36 9.16
CA HIS A 35 -3.76 -8.06 10.36
C HIS A 35 -4.88 -8.03 11.41
N SER A 36 -5.20 -9.17 12.02
CA SER A 36 -6.31 -9.29 12.98
C SER A 36 -6.21 -8.27 14.13
N ASP A 37 -5.00 -8.07 14.66
CA ASP A 37 -4.74 -7.14 15.77
C ASP A 37 -5.05 -5.66 15.48
N ILE A 38 -5.07 -5.23 14.20
CA ILE A 38 -5.33 -3.82 13.86
C ILE A 38 -6.80 -3.53 13.53
N LEU A 39 -7.67 -4.55 13.50
CA LEU A 39 -9.05 -4.39 13.05
C LEU A 39 -9.85 -3.38 13.89
N SER A 40 -9.66 -3.42 15.20
CA SER A 40 -10.38 -2.50 16.09
C SER A 40 -9.93 -1.05 15.90
N ASP A 41 -8.64 -0.85 15.62
CA ASP A 41 -8.03 0.46 15.41
C ASP A 41 -8.46 1.03 14.06
N TRP A 42 -8.45 0.19 13.02
CA TRP A 42 -8.97 0.52 11.69
C TRP A 42 -10.45 0.93 11.75
N GLN A 43 -11.30 0.19 12.46
CA GLN A 43 -12.72 0.52 12.59
C GLN A 43 -12.91 1.89 13.29
N ARG A 44 -12.15 2.17 14.35
CA ARG A 44 -12.22 3.49 15.01
C ARG A 44 -11.78 4.62 14.09
N LEU A 45 -10.72 4.41 13.29
CA LEU A 45 -10.27 5.39 12.31
C LEU A 45 -11.35 5.68 11.26
N VAL A 46 -11.99 4.64 10.71
CA VAL A 46 -13.08 4.79 9.72
C VAL A 46 -14.29 5.51 10.33
N THR A 47 -14.65 5.20 11.58
CA THR A 47 -15.74 5.92 12.27
C THR A 47 -15.39 7.40 12.47
N SER A 48 -14.18 7.72 12.94
CA SER A 48 -13.75 9.10 13.12
C SER A 48 -13.74 9.87 11.79
N ALA A 49 -13.25 9.26 10.72
CA ALA A 49 -13.26 9.88 9.38
C ALA A 49 -14.68 10.19 8.93
N LYS A 50 -15.62 9.26 9.19
CA LYS A 50 -17.02 9.42 8.83
C LYS A 50 -17.69 10.56 9.60
N ASP A 51 -17.36 10.76 10.88
CA ASP A 51 -17.87 11.88 11.67
C ASP A 51 -17.45 13.24 11.10
N ASP A 52 -16.30 13.27 10.41
CA ASP A 52 -15.79 14.43 9.64
C ASP A 52 -16.21 14.42 8.15
N ASN A 53 -17.21 13.60 7.78
CA ASN A 53 -17.76 13.45 6.43
C ASN A 53 -16.77 12.93 5.37
N ILE A 54 -15.79 12.12 5.78
CA ILE A 54 -14.83 11.46 4.89
C ILE A 54 -15.18 9.98 4.74
N ASP A 55 -15.43 9.53 3.51
CA ASP A 55 -15.72 8.13 3.18
C ASP A 55 -14.43 7.29 3.04
N LEU A 56 -13.67 7.17 4.14
CA LEU A 56 -12.37 6.50 4.16
C LEU A 56 -12.47 5.02 3.72
N CYS A 57 -11.79 4.69 2.64
CA CYS A 57 -11.74 3.36 2.04
C CYS A 57 -10.31 2.85 1.85
N ILE A 58 -10.14 1.54 1.86
CA ILE A 58 -8.89 0.84 1.57
C ILE A 58 -8.72 0.72 0.05
N ALA A 59 -7.64 1.26 -0.48
CA ALA A 59 -7.16 1.00 -1.84
C ALA A 59 -6.34 -0.31 -1.89
N SER A 60 -5.48 -0.56 -0.88
CA SER A 60 -4.69 -1.79 -0.77
C SER A 60 -4.35 -2.11 0.69
N GLY A 61 -4.80 -3.27 1.17
CA GLY A 61 -4.35 -3.85 2.45
C GLY A 61 -3.16 -4.80 2.26
N PHE A 62 -3.31 -6.05 2.72
CA PHE A 62 -2.28 -7.09 2.56
C PHE A 62 -1.92 -7.36 1.10
N ARG A 63 -0.63 -7.61 0.85
CA ARG A 63 -0.13 -8.14 -0.42
C ARG A 63 0.72 -9.37 -0.15
N SER A 64 0.42 -10.48 -0.82
CA SER A 64 1.27 -11.67 -0.78
C SER A 64 2.60 -11.44 -1.50
N PHE A 65 3.57 -12.32 -1.25
CA PHE A 65 4.84 -12.35 -1.97
C PHE A 65 4.63 -12.38 -3.50
N GLU A 66 3.77 -13.28 -3.98
CA GLU A 66 3.50 -13.44 -5.41
C GLU A 66 2.83 -12.21 -6.02
N ARG A 67 1.94 -11.53 -5.27
CA ARG A 67 1.34 -10.27 -5.73
C ARG A 67 2.39 -9.17 -5.84
N GLN A 68 3.25 -9.01 -4.84
CA GLN A 68 4.32 -8.00 -4.87
C GLN A 68 5.33 -8.30 -5.98
N LYS A 69 5.69 -9.58 -6.20
CA LYS A 69 6.53 -10.05 -7.31
C LYS A 69 5.94 -9.73 -8.66
N MET A 70 4.64 -9.95 -8.86
CA MET A 70 3.96 -9.57 -10.10
C MET A 70 4.02 -8.06 -10.34
N ILE A 71 3.75 -7.23 -9.33
CA ILE A 71 3.84 -5.76 -9.45
C ILE A 71 5.27 -5.35 -9.84
N TRP A 72 6.28 -5.89 -9.14
CA TRP A 72 7.68 -5.58 -9.38
C TRP A 72 8.13 -6.00 -10.78
N ASN A 73 7.82 -7.24 -11.19
CA ASN A 73 8.14 -7.74 -12.52
C ASN A 73 7.44 -6.95 -13.63
N ASN A 74 6.19 -6.54 -13.42
CA ASN A 74 5.49 -5.70 -14.39
C ASN A 74 6.19 -4.35 -14.59
N LYS A 75 6.71 -3.74 -13.52
CA LYS A 75 7.54 -2.53 -13.64
C LYS A 75 8.86 -2.80 -14.38
N ALA A 76 9.57 -3.87 -14.01
CA ALA A 76 10.84 -4.24 -14.63
C ALA A 76 10.71 -4.57 -16.13
N ASN A 77 9.56 -5.08 -16.56
CA ASN A 77 9.26 -5.41 -17.96
C ASN A 77 8.51 -4.30 -18.72
N GLY A 78 8.32 -3.11 -18.12
CA GLY A 78 7.63 -1.98 -18.78
C GLY A 78 6.12 -2.14 -18.96
N LEU A 79 5.51 -3.14 -18.31
CA LEU A 79 4.06 -3.35 -18.28
C LEU A 79 3.35 -2.39 -17.30
N ARG A 80 4.12 -1.72 -16.44
CA ARG A 80 3.66 -0.66 -15.55
C ARG A 80 4.62 0.52 -15.61
N PRO A 81 4.11 1.76 -15.51
CA PRO A 81 4.97 2.93 -15.41
C PRO A 81 5.96 2.82 -14.25
N VAL A 82 7.18 3.28 -14.52
CA VAL A 82 8.23 3.49 -13.53
C VAL A 82 8.46 4.99 -13.45
N LYS A 83 8.64 5.50 -12.23
CA LYS A 83 8.80 6.92 -11.98
C LYS A 83 10.15 7.22 -11.35
N ASP A 84 10.64 8.42 -11.57
CA ASP A 84 11.78 8.96 -10.85
C ASP A 84 11.36 9.53 -9.47
N ALA A 85 12.32 10.11 -8.74
CA ALA A 85 12.07 10.70 -7.42
C ALA A 85 11.19 11.97 -7.48
N ASN A 86 11.02 12.57 -8.67
CA ASN A 86 10.16 13.74 -8.89
C ASN A 86 8.77 13.33 -9.42
N ASN A 87 8.41 12.05 -9.26
CA ASN A 87 7.14 11.47 -9.68
C ASN A 87 6.91 11.52 -11.22
N GLN A 88 7.98 11.69 -12.02
CA GLN A 88 7.91 11.72 -13.48
C GLN A 88 8.11 10.32 -14.07
N THR A 89 7.26 9.95 -15.02
CA THR A 89 7.38 8.65 -15.72
C THR A 89 8.65 8.62 -16.56
N ILE A 90 9.48 7.60 -16.36
CA ILE A 90 10.71 7.41 -17.13
C ILE A 90 10.52 6.46 -18.31
N ASN A 91 11.30 6.67 -19.36
CA ASN A 91 11.47 5.65 -20.39
C ASN A 91 12.47 4.59 -19.89
N ILE A 92 12.00 3.39 -19.57
CA ILE A 92 12.87 2.33 -19.03
C ILE A 92 13.93 1.86 -20.04
N ALA A 93 13.72 2.07 -21.34
CA ALA A 93 14.69 1.69 -22.38
C ALA A 93 15.90 2.65 -22.44
N SER A 94 15.80 3.85 -21.86
CA SER A 94 16.86 4.85 -21.85
C SER A 94 17.73 4.84 -20.58
N VAL A 95 17.54 3.85 -19.70
CA VAL A 95 18.28 3.76 -18.43
C VAL A 95 18.97 2.39 -18.29
N THR A 96 20.05 2.35 -17.53
CA THR A 96 20.73 1.09 -17.20
C THR A 96 19.89 0.24 -16.25
N LYS A 97 20.14 -1.07 -16.19
CA LYS A 97 19.48 -1.98 -15.23
C LYS A 97 19.61 -1.53 -13.78
N ALA A 98 20.76 -0.97 -13.41
CA ALA A 98 21.00 -0.46 -12.06
C ALA A 98 20.16 0.79 -11.76
N GLN A 99 19.99 1.69 -12.74
CA GLN A 99 19.10 2.85 -12.61
C GLN A 99 17.64 2.41 -12.54
N LEU A 100 17.21 1.50 -13.41
CA LEU A 100 15.86 0.93 -13.39
C LEU A 100 15.54 0.32 -12.01
N LEU A 101 16.46 -0.47 -11.46
CA LEU A 101 16.32 -1.03 -10.11
C LEU A 101 16.10 0.08 -9.08
N LYS A 102 16.94 1.14 -9.08
CA LYS A 102 16.79 2.27 -8.15
C LYS A 102 15.43 2.96 -8.28
N HIS A 103 14.98 3.21 -9.51
CA HIS A 103 13.68 3.83 -9.76
C HIS A 103 12.50 2.98 -9.28
N ILE A 104 12.56 1.65 -9.49
CA ILE A 104 11.53 0.74 -8.98
C ILE A 104 11.55 0.73 -7.45
N LEU A 105 12.73 0.59 -6.84
CA LEU A 105 12.88 0.53 -5.38
C LEU A 105 12.44 1.81 -4.66
N HIS A 106 12.51 2.96 -5.33
CA HIS A 106 12.04 4.22 -4.77
C HIS A 106 10.53 4.19 -4.46
N TRP A 107 9.74 3.52 -5.30
CA TRP A 107 8.28 3.50 -5.20
C TRP A 107 7.68 2.12 -4.92
N SER A 108 8.48 1.06 -4.93
CA SER A 108 8.00 -0.31 -4.80
C SER A 108 9.03 -1.20 -4.12
N ALA A 109 8.67 -1.69 -2.94
CA ALA A 109 9.48 -2.65 -2.21
C ALA A 109 9.72 -3.94 -3.02
N LEU A 110 10.87 -4.56 -2.76
CA LEU A 110 11.15 -5.91 -3.26
C LEU A 110 10.14 -6.91 -2.69
N PRO A 111 9.81 -7.98 -3.43
CA PRO A 111 9.05 -9.10 -2.88
C PRO A 111 9.79 -9.70 -1.67
N GLY A 112 9.09 -9.86 -0.55
CA GLY A 112 9.67 -10.29 0.72
C GLY A 112 10.21 -9.14 1.60
N ALA A 113 10.22 -7.91 1.10
CA ALA A 113 10.63 -6.72 1.85
C ALA A 113 9.54 -5.62 1.87
N CYS A 114 8.29 -6.00 1.61
CA CYS A 114 7.16 -5.09 1.56
C CYS A 114 6.37 -5.12 2.88
N ARG A 115 6.12 -3.96 3.50
CA ARG A 115 5.35 -3.88 4.75
C ARG A 115 3.89 -4.35 4.61
N HIS A 116 3.31 -4.24 3.41
CA HIS A 116 1.99 -4.84 3.13
C HIS A 116 1.96 -6.37 3.32
N HIS A 117 3.11 -7.05 3.40
CA HIS A 117 3.15 -8.46 3.79
C HIS A 117 2.63 -8.70 5.21
N TRP A 118 2.70 -7.70 6.09
CA TRP A 118 2.31 -7.84 7.49
C TRP A 118 0.82 -7.59 7.71
N GLY A 119 0.10 -7.07 6.71
CA GLY A 119 -1.31 -6.71 6.81
C GLY A 119 -1.60 -5.50 7.71
N THR A 120 -0.58 -4.79 8.19
CA THR A 120 -0.70 -3.60 9.04
C THR A 120 -0.64 -2.29 8.24
N ASP A 121 -0.05 -2.32 7.05
CA ASP A 121 0.12 -1.16 6.18
C ASP A 121 -1.01 -1.11 5.15
N ILE A 122 -1.63 0.05 5.02
CA ILE A 122 -2.88 0.25 4.27
C ILE A 122 -2.73 1.50 3.41
N ASP A 123 -2.91 1.34 2.10
CA ASP A 123 -3.12 2.47 1.19
C ASP A 123 -4.60 2.83 1.24
N VAL A 124 -4.93 4.10 1.47
CA VAL A 124 -6.32 4.58 1.69
C VAL A 124 -6.70 5.72 0.75
N PHE A 125 -8.00 5.89 0.50
CA PHE A 125 -8.55 6.96 -0.32
C PHE A 125 -10.00 7.30 0.09
N ALA A 126 -10.54 8.39 -0.44
CA ALA A 126 -11.93 8.79 -0.27
C ALA A 126 -12.63 8.82 -1.64
N PRO A 127 -13.44 7.80 -2.00
CA PRO A 127 -14.09 7.71 -3.30
C PRO A 127 -14.89 8.96 -3.68
N SER A 128 -15.58 9.58 -2.72
CA SER A 128 -16.39 10.78 -2.94
C SER A 128 -15.58 12.00 -3.42
N MET A 129 -14.28 12.02 -3.16
CA MET A 129 -13.37 13.12 -3.52
C MET A 129 -12.72 12.96 -4.89
N LEU A 130 -12.87 11.80 -5.55
CA LEU A 130 -12.22 11.51 -6.82
C LEU A 130 -13.12 11.82 -8.02
N SER A 131 -12.60 12.63 -8.95
CA SER A 131 -13.19 12.82 -10.28
C SER A 131 -12.44 12.07 -11.39
N GLN A 132 -11.31 11.44 -11.05
CA GLN A 132 -10.45 10.66 -11.95
C GLN A 132 -10.03 9.36 -11.26
N PRO A 133 -9.54 8.36 -12.02
CA PRO A 133 -9.03 7.13 -11.41
C PRO A 133 -7.89 7.42 -10.44
N LEU A 134 -7.97 6.80 -9.25
CA LEU A 134 -6.97 6.87 -8.19
C LEU A 134 -5.57 6.47 -8.70
N GLN A 135 -4.55 7.29 -8.40
CA GLN A 135 -3.15 7.00 -8.74
C GLN A 135 -2.30 6.60 -7.53
N LEU A 136 -2.75 6.91 -6.30
CA LEU A 136 -2.00 6.77 -5.04
C LEU A 136 -0.69 7.58 -5.06
N GLU A 137 -0.77 8.83 -5.51
CA GLU A 137 0.39 9.71 -5.64
C GLU A 137 0.32 10.87 -4.65
N PRO A 138 1.47 11.37 -4.14
CA PRO A 138 1.47 12.41 -3.10
C PRO A 138 0.63 13.63 -3.45
N TRP A 139 0.69 14.10 -4.70
CA TRP A 139 -0.07 15.27 -5.17
C TRP A 139 -1.59 15.09 -5.06
N GLU A 140 -2.10 13.86 -5.01
CA GLU A 140 -3.54 13.65 -4.80
C GLU A 140 -3.99 14.07 -3.40
N TYR A 141 -3.08 14.00 -2.41
CA TYR A 141 -3.33 14.27 -0.99
C TYR A 141 -2.75 15.62 -0.51
N GLU A 142 -1.92 16.26 -1.33
CA GLU A 142 -1.30 17.56 -1.04
C GLU A 142 -2.26 18.72 -1.33
N GLN A 143 -1.82 19.94 -1.00
CA GLN A 143 -2.55 21.18 -1.31
C GLN A 143 -2.91 21.22 -2.81
N ASP A 144 -4.16 21.61 -3.11
CA ASP A 144 -4.77 21.65 -4.44
C ASP A 144 -5.05 20.27 -5.09
N GLY A 145 -4.71 19.16 -4.42
CA GLY A 145 -5.08 17.80 -4.83
C GLY A 145 -6.56 17.46 -4.58
N PRO A 146 -7.14 16.51 -5.33
CA PRO A 146 -8.54 16.08 -5.14
C PRO A 146 -8.84 15.57 -3.73
N MET A 147 -7.87 14.94 -3.06
CA MET A 147 -7.97 14.38 -1.72
C MET A 147 -7.19 15.22 -0.69
N ALA A 148 -6.95 16.51 -0.94
CA ALA A 148 -6.27 17.40 0.00
C ALA A 148 -6.90 17.38 1.40
N GLN A 149 -8.24 17.35 1.47
CA GLN A 149 -8.99 17.23 2.73
C GLN A 149 -8.66 15.93 3.46
N LEU A 150 -8.60 14.80 2.75
CA LEU A 150 -8.22 13.52 3.34
C LEU A 150 -6.76 13.54 3.79
N GLY A 151 -5.85 14.08 2.99
CA GLY A 151 -4.42 14.18 3.34
C GLY A 151 -4.21 14.95 4.65
N GLN A 152 -4.84 16.12 4.78
CA GLN A 152 -4.80 16.92 6.01
C GLN A 152 -5.42 16.16 7.19
N TRP A 153 -6.60 15.57 6.98
CA TRP A 153 -7.28 14.81 8.03
C TRP A 153 -6.44 13.63 8.54
N LEU A 154 -5.78 12.89 7.64
CA LEU A 154 -4.89 11.80 8.01
C LEU A 154 -3.73 12.30 8.87
N SER A 155 -3.08 13.41 8.48
CA SER A 155 -1.98 14.02 9.24
C SER A 155 -2.38 14.34 10.69
N ASP A 156 -3.61 14.80 10.88
CA ASP A 156 -4.08 15.28 12.17
C ASP A 156 -4.62 14.15 13.08
N ASN A 157 -5.11 13.04 12.51
CA ASN A 157 -5.93 12.07 13.26
C ASN A 157 -5.33 10.66 13.38
N VAL A 158 -4.50 10.18 12.46
CA VAL A 158 -4.14 8.75 12.40
C VAL A 158 -3.39 8.24 13.64
N THR A 159 -2.59 9.11 14.27
CA THR A 159 -1.80 8.75 15.46
C THR A 159 -2.67 8.47 16.69
N ALA A 160 -3.83 9.13 16.81
CA ALA A 160 -4.81 8.83 17.85
C ALA A 160 -5.45 7.44 17.69
N HIS A 161 -5.29 6.82 16.52
CA HIS A 161 -5.78 5.50 16.17
C HIS A 161 -4.66 4.48 15.93
N SER A 162 -3.46 4.69 16.49
CA SER A 162 -2.30 3.78 16.37
C SER A 162 -1.71 3.63 14.96
N PHE A 163 -2.03 4.54 14.03
CA PHE A 163 -1.47 4.56 12.66
C PHE A 163 -0.49 5.72 12.48
N PHE A 164 0.37 5.61 11.45
CA PHE A 164 1.43 6.58 11.15
C PHE A 164 1.53 6.79 9.63
N LEU A 165 1.92 7.99 9.21
CA LEU A 165 2.21 8.35 7.81
C LEU A 165 3.69 8.14 7.46
#